data_AF-A0A7C5ANK0-F1
#
_entry.id   AF-A0A7C5ANK0-F1
#
_cell.length_a   1.000
_cell.length_b   1.000
_cell.length_c   1.000
_cell.angle_alpha   90.00
_cell.angle_beta   90.00
_cell.angle_gamma   90.00
#
_symmetry.space_group_name_H-M   'P 1'
#
loop_
_entity.id
_entity.type
_entity.pdbx_description
1 polymer ?
#
loop_
_entity_poly.entity_id
_entity_poly.type
_entity_poly.pdbx_seq_one_letter_code
_entity_poly.pdbx_strand_id
1 'polypeptide(L)' 'MAKGLTFNVQRFSTEDGPGIRTTVFLKGCPLRCAWCHNPEGILPHPELVWYDTRCIGVRECL' A
#
# COMPACT_ATOMS: atom_id res chain seq x y z
N MET A 1 -16.48 -8.05 -14.82
CA MET A 1 -15.89 -8.09 -13.46
C MET A 1 -15.23 -6.76 -13.18
N ALA A 2 -15.38 -6.21 -11.97
CA ALA A 2 -14.71 -4.97 -11.56
C ALA A 2 -13.25 -5.25 -11.17
N LYS A 3 -12.35 -4.31 -11.47
CA LYS A 3 -10.93 -4.36 -11.09
C LYS A 3 -10.64 -3.26 -10.05
N GLY A 4 -9.71 -3.50 -9.14
CA GLY A 4 -9.23 -2.52 -8.16
C GLY A 4 -7.71 -2.53 -8.09
N LEU A 5 -7.12 -1.36 -7.83
CA LEU A 5 -5.68 -1.20 -7.65
C LEU A 5 -5.33 -1.28 -6.16
N THR A 6 -4.39 -2.15 -5.81
CA THR A 6 -3.91 -2.33 -4.44
C THR A 6 -2.46 -1.86 -4.31
N PHE A 7 -2.06 -1.42 -3.12
CA PHE A 7 -0.65 -1.11 -2.82
C PHE A 7 -0.03 -2.05 -1.78
N ASN A 8 -0.86 -2.73 -0.98
CA ASN A 8 -0.39 -3.72 -0.01
C ASN A 8 -1.46 -4.80 0.23
N VAL A 9 -1.01 -6.01 0.58
CA VAL A 9 -1.85 -7.12 1.06
C VAL A 9 -1.17 -7.67 2.31
N GLN A 10 -1.68 -7.27 3.47
CA GLN A 10 -1.15 -7.69 4.75
C GLN A 10 -1.88 -8.94 5.22
N ARG A 11 -1.13 -10.00 5.50
CA ARG A 11 -1.66 -11.25 6.04
C ARG A 11 -1.48 -11.29 7.54
N PHE A 12 -2.36 -12.01 8.23
CA PHE A 12 -2.31 -12.22 9.67
C PHE A 12 -2.43 -10.93 10.52
N SER A 13 -3.16 -9.94 10.03
CA SER A 13 -3.48 -8.74 10.80
C SER A 13 -4.33 -9.08 12.02
N THR A 14 -3.89 -8.66 13.20
CA THR A 14 -4.62 -8.77 14.47
C THR A 14 -5.29 -7.46 14.89
N GLU A 15 -4.81 -6.33 14.34
CA GLU A 15 -5.24 -4.98 14.74
C GLU A 15 -6.30 -4.38 13.81
N ASP A 16 -6.53 -4.98 12.63
CA ASP A 16 -7.44 -4.48 11.60
C ASP A 16 -8.89 -5.00 11.74
N GLY A 17 -9.28 -5.34 12.97
CA GLY A 17 -10.61 -5.85 13.32
C GLY A 17 -10.58 -7.19 14.07
N PRO A 18 -11.75 -7.76 14.41
CA PRO A 18 -11.82 -8.94 15.28
C PRO A 18 -11.18 -10.19 14.65
N GLY A 19 -10.29 -10.86 15.39
CA GLY A 19 -9.62 -12.10 14.97
C GLY A 19 -8.44 -11.86 14.05
N ILE A 20 -8.02 -12.90 13.31
CA ILE A 20 -6.91 -12.83 12.36
C ILE A 20 -7.46 -12.53 10.96
N ARG A 21 -6.96 -11.47 10.33
CA ARG A 21 -7.44 -10.97 9.04
C ARG A 21 -6.36 -10.91 7.98
N THR A 22 -6.80 -10.94 6.73
CA THR A 22 -5.99 -10.48 5.60
C THR A 22 -6.55 -9.12 5.18
N THR A 23 -5.75 -8.08 5.36
CA THR A 23 -6.12 -6.70 5.04
C THR A 23 -5.61 -6.37 3.64
N VAL A 24 -6.52 -5.93 2.78
CA VAL A 24 -6.22 -5.50 1.42
C VAL A 24 -6.27 -3.98 1.38
N PHE A 25 -5.14 -3.35 1.08
CA PHE A 25 -5.03 -1.90 1.01
C PHE A 25 -5.17 -1.43 -0.44
N LEU A 26 -6.19 -0.61 -0.69
CA LEU A 26 -6.54 -0.07 -2.00
C LEU A 26 -5.88 1.29 -2.25
N LYS A 27 -5.54 1.57 -3.51
CA LYS A 27 -5.11 2.89 -3.97
C LYS A 27 -6.31 3.82 -4.15
N GLY A 28 -6.08 5.11 -3.94
CA GLY A 28 -7.06 6.18 -4.08
C GLY A 28 -7.71 6.54 -2.74
N CYS A 29 -7.29 7.67 -2.17
CA CYS A 29 -7.95 8.28 -1.03
C CYS A 29 -8.23 9.77 -1.34
N PRO A 30 -9.49 10.23 -1.25
CA PRO A 30 -9.82 11.63 -1.51
C PRO A 30 -9.35 12.57 -0.40
N LEU A 31 -8.97 12.02 0.76
CA LEU A 31 -8.52 12.81 1.91
C LEU A 31 -7.02 13.14 1.84
N ARG A 32 -6.62 14.15 2.61
CA ARG A 32 -5.22 14.60 2.77
C ARG A 32 -4.93 14.87 4.25
N CYS A 33 -5.19 13.87 5.09
CA CYS A 33 -4.97 13.97 6.53
C CYS A 33 -3.48 14.29 6.80
N ALA A 34 -3.20 15.25 7.69
CA ALA A 34 -1.83 15.63 8.05
C ALA A 34 -1.06 14.49 8.75
N TRP A 35 -1.77 13.51 9.29
CA TRP A 35 -1.25 12.32 9.98
C TRP A 35 -1.63 11.03 9.23
N CYS A 36 -1.67 11.05 7.88
CA CYS A 36 -1.96 9.83 7.14
C CYS A 36 -0.86 8.78 7.38
N HIS A 37 -1.24 7.61 7.91
CA HIS A 37 -0.29 6.52 8.14
C HIS A 37 0.03 5.74 6.86
N ASN A 38 -0.77 5.90 5.81
CA ASN A 38 -0.59 5.22 4.51
C ASN A 38 -0.62 6.24 3.36
N PRO A 39 0.36 7.17 3.28
CA PRO A 39 0.40 8.20 2.23
C PRO A 39 0.48 7.62 0.81
N GLU A 40 1.05 6.43 0.65
CA GLU A 40 1.09 5.67 -0.60
C GLU A 40 -0.31 5.24 -1.07
N GLY A 41 -1.32 5.23 -0.22
CA GLY A 41 -2.69 4.94 -0.61
C GLY A 41 -3.40 6.12 -1.26
N ILE A 42 -2.81 7.32 -1.24
CA ILE A 42 -3.50 8.56 -1.61
C ILE A 42 -3.74 8.67 -3.11
N LEU A 43 -2.68 8.54 -3.92
CA LEU A 43 -2.82 8.71 -5.38
C LEU A 43 -3.49 7.47 -5.99
N PRO A 44 -4.37 7.65 -7.00
CA PRO A 44 -5.13 6.54 -7.57
C PRO A 44 -4.35 5.74 -8.64
N HIS A 45 -3.05 6.01 -8.83
CA HIS A 45 -2.21 5.35 -9.83
C HIS A 45 -1.07 4.55 -9.17
N PRO A 46 -0.45 3.62 -9.90
CA PRO A 46 0.76 2.94 -9.43
C PRO A 46 1.87 3.94 -9.13
N GLU A 47 2.63 3.67 -8.08
CA GLU A 47 3.76 4.48 -7.63
C GLU A 47 4.88 3.56 -7.15
N LEU A 48 6.12 4.06 -7.22
CA LEU A 48 7.28 3.28 -6.85
C LEU A 48 7.46 3.21 -5.32
N VAL A 49 7.16 2.01 -4.82
CA VAL A 49 7.56 1.38 -3.55
C VAL A 49 9.07 1.29 -3.26
N TRP A 50 9.81 2.36 -2.95
CA TRP A 50 11.26 2.17 -2.68
C TRP A 50 11.54 1.68 -1.26
N TYR A 51 12.18 0.52 -1.15
CA TYR A 51 12.78 0.01 0.08
C TYR A 51 14.29 -0.13 -0.12
N ASP A 52 15.06 0.70 0.57
CA ASP A 52 16.53 0.73 0.49
C ASP A 52 17.17 -0.64 0.76
N THR A 53 16.69 -1.34 1.79
CA THR A 53 17.12 -2.68 2.19
C THR A 53 16.87 -3.77 1.14
N ARG A 54 16.02 -3.50 0.14
CA ARG A 54 15.71 -4.45 -0.95
C ARG A 54 16.37 -4.09 -2.27
N CYS A 55 17.09 -2.97 -2.34
CA CYS A 55 17.74 -2.53 -3.56
C CYS A 55 18.93 -3.44 -3.90
N ILE A 56 18.96 -4.01 -5.11
CA ILE A 56 20.10 -4.79 -5.63
C ILE A 56 21.04 -3.99 -6.54
N GLY A 57 20.82 -2.67 -6.67
CA GLY A 57 21.73 -1.75 -7.38
C GLY A 57 21.64 -1.74 -8.90
N VAL A 58 20.70 -2.48 -9.52
CA VAL A 58 20.64 -2.65 -11.00
C VAL A 58 19.88 -1.54 -11.76
N ARG A 59 19.32 -0.55 -11.06
CA ARG A 59 18.67 0.66 -11.63
C ARG A 59 17.46 0.44 -12.56
N GLU A 60 16.89 -0.76 -12.64
CA GLU A 60 15.69 -1.07 -13.46
C GLU A 60 14.39 -0.39 -12.98
N CYS A 61 14.41 0.22 -11.80
CA CYS A 61 13.30 0.96 -11.21
C CYS A 61 13.25 2.45 -11.61
N LEU A 62 14.24 2.95 -12.37
CA LEU A 62 14.31 4.33 -12.85
C LEU A 62 13.69 4.49 -14.24
#